data_AF-A0A2D4MS89-F1
#
_entry.id   AF-A0A2D4MS89-F1
#
_cell.length_a   1.000
_cell.length_b   1.000
_cell.length_c   1.000
_cell.angle_alpha   90.00
_cell.angle_beta   90.00
_cell.angle_gamma   90.00
#
_symmetry.space_group_name_H-M   'P 1'
#
loop_
_entity.id
_entity.type
_entity.pdbx_description
1 polymer ?
#
loop_
_entity_poly.entity_id
_entity_poly.type
_entity_poly.pdbx_seq_one_letter_code
_entity_poly.pdbx_strand_id
1 'polypeptide(L)'
;MAVWIQAQQLQGDALRQMQALYGQHFPIEVRHYLSQWIEAQPWDSIDLDNPQEGVRAAQLLDGLIQELQKKADHQVGEDGFLLKIKLGHYATQLQNTYKHCPLELVRCIRHILYHEQRLVREARNSPLLASSMADAVTQKHLQINQTFDELRLFTQDTEN
;
A
#
# COMPACT_ATOMS: atom_id res chain seq x y z
N MET A 1 -1.01 -10.46 10.72
CA MET A 1 -0.78 -10.18 9.29
C MET A 1 -1.42 -8.83 9.01
N ALA A 2 -0.71 -7.89 8.40
CA ALA A 2 -1.26 -6.57 8.10
C ALA A 2 -2.41 -6.70 7.08
N VAL A 3 -3.50 -5.96 7.29
CA VAL A 3 -4.65 -5.88 6.37
C VAL A 3 -4.18 -5.46 4.97
N TRP A 4 -3.15 -4.63 4.93
CA TRP A 4 -2.47 -4.21 3.70
C TRP A 4 -2.04 -5.37 2.79
N ILE A 5 -1.56 -6.50 3.34
CA ILE A 5 -1.14 -7.65 2.52
C ILE A 5 -2.34 -8.31 1.83
N GLN A 6 -3.49 -8.33 2.49
CA GLN A 6 -4.73 -8.83 1.89
C GLN A 6 -5.25 -7.85 0.84
N ALA A 7 -5.13 -6.55 1.10
CA ALA A 7 -5.51 -5.51 0.14
C ALA A 7 -4.66 -5.57 -1.13
N GLN A 8 -3.36 -5.88 -1.04
CA GLN A 8 -2.51 -6.08 -2.21
C GLN A 8 -2.92 -7.28 -3.09
N GLN A 9 -3.62 -8.27 -2.53
CA GLN A 9 -4.11 -9.42 -3.29
C GLN A 9 -5.41 -9.12 -4.05
N LEU A 10 -6.00 -7.93 -3.87
CA LEU A 10 -7.15 -7.50 -4.63
C LEU A 10 -6.83 -7.41 -6.12
N GLN A 11 -7.79 -7.82 -6.96
CA GLN A 11 -7.68 -7.80 -8.41
C GLN A 11 -8.94 -7.22 -9.05
N GLY A 12 -8.87 -6.88 -10.34
CA GLY A 12 -10.00 -6.37 -11.10
C GLY A 12 -10.53 -5.03 -10.56
N ASP A 13 -11.86 -4.90 -10.47
CA ASP A 13 -12.51 -3.67 -10.02
C ASP A 13 -12.22 -3.33 -8.56
N ALA A 14 -11.97 -4.32 -7.70
CA ALA A 14 -11.61 -4.08 -6.30
C ALA A 14 -10.24 -3.39 -6.18
N LEU A 15 -9.26 -3.79 -7.01
CA LEU A 15 -7.96 -3.11 -7.08
C LEU A 15 -8.08 -1.70 -7.62
N ARG A 16 -8.91 -1.48 -8.65
CA ARG A 16 -9.16 -0.13 -9.19
C ARG A 16 -9.79 0.79 -8.15
N GLN A 17 -10.78 0.28 -7.42
CA GLN A 17 -11.41 1.02 -6.32
C GLN A 17 -10.39 1.34 -5.22
N MET A 18 -9.56 0.38 -4.85
CA MET A 18 -8.47 0.60 -3.89
C MET A 18 -7.50 1.67 -4.37
N GLN A 19 -7.06 1.63 -5.63
CA GLN A 19 -6.17 2.64 -6.22
C GLN A 19 -6.81 4.04 -6.22
N ALA A 20 -8.11 4.14 -6.43
CA ALA A 20 -8.83 5.40 -6.40
C ALA A 20 -8.92 6.04 -5.00
N LEU A 21 -8.67 5.28 -3.92
CA LEU A 21 -8.57 5.81 -2.56
C LEU A 21 -7.28 6.59 -2.33
N TYR A 22 -6.24 6.30 -3.13
CA TYR A 22 -4.93 6.92 -3.01
C TYR A 22 -4.79 8.07 -4.00
N GLY A 23 -4.29 9.20 -3.53
CA GLY A 23 -4.15 10.41 -4.32
C GLY A 23 -3.07 11.33 -3.76
N GLN A 24 -3.07 12.60 -4.17
CA GLN A 24 -2.08 13.56 -3.67
C GLN A 24 -2.21 13.84 -2.17
N HIS A 25 -3.39 13.61 -1.60
CA HIS A 25 -3.64 13.78 -0.16
C HIS A 25 -2.92 12.70 0.66
N PHE A 26 -2.96 11.45 0.20
CA PHE A 26 -2.30 10.34 0.89
C PHE A 26 -1.73 9.35 -0.15
N PRO A 27 -0.39 9.33 -0.34
CA PRO A 27 0.25 8.46 -1.32
C PRO A 27 0.14 6.99 -0.93
N ILE A 28 -0.08 6.11 -1.92
CA ILE A 28 -0.11 4.66 -1.70
C ILE A 28 1.23 4.13 -1.19
N GLU A 29 2.33 4.78 -1.55
CA GLU A 29 3.67 4.45 -1.07
C GLU A 29 3.77 4.63 0.45
N VAL A 30 3.21 5.71 0.98
CA VAL A 30 3.21 5.98 2.43
C VAL A 30 2.41 4.89 3.15
N ARG A 31 1.22 4.56 2.62
CA ARG A 31 0.44 3.42 3.12
C ARG A 31 1.25 2.12 3.11
N HIS A 32 1.99 1.88 2.03
CA HIS A 32 2.76 0.65 1.84
C HIS A 32 3.91 0.56 2.84
N TYR A 33 4.76 1.58 2.88
CA TYR A 33 5.98 1.57 3.69
C TYR A 33 5.70 1.63 5.19
N LEU A 34 4.65 2.34 5.60
CA LEU A 34 4.23 2.47 6.99
C LEU A 34 3.01 1.63 7.34
N SER A 35 2.70 0.60 6.55
CA SER A 35 1.50 -0.22 6.73
C SER A 35 1.32 -0.75 8.15
N GLN A 36 2.39 -1.30 8.74
CA GLN A 36 2.39 -1.80 10.11
C GLN A 36 2.20 -0.70 11.15
N TRP A 37 2.88 0.43 10.98
CA TRP A 37 2.78 1.54 11.93
C TRP A 37 1.38 2.15 11.92
N ILE A 38 0.84 2.39 10.72
CA ILE A 38 -0.52 2.91 10.53
C ILE A 38 -1.53 1.96 11.18
N GLU A 39 -1.46 0.66 10.92
CA GLU A 39 -2.42 -0.31 11.49
C GLU A 39 -2.28 -0.48 13.01
N ALA A 40 -1.15 -0.10 13.61
CA ALA A 40 -0.94 -0.12 15.05
C ALA A 40 -1.59 1.07 15.78
N GLN A 41 -1.93 2.15 15.08
CA GLN A 41 -2.52 3.34 15.71
C GLN A 41 -4.03 3.19 15.91
N PRO A 42 -4.59 3.66 17.04
CA PRO A 42 -6.02 3.59 17.32
C PRO A 42 -6.78 4.74 16.64
N TRP A 43 -6.86 4.76 15.31
CA TRP A 43 -7.53 5.84 14.55
C TRP A 43 -9.01 6.01 14.91
N ASP A 44 -9.71 4.92 15.26
CA ASP A 44 -11.13 4.95 15.67
C ASP A 44 -11.36 5.56 17.06
N SER A 45 -10.33 5.59 17.91
CA SER A 45 -10.43 6.15 19.27
C SER A 45 -10.31 7.66 19.30
N ILE A 46 -9.98 8.29 18.17
CA ILE A 46 -9.83 9.75 18.06
C ILE A 46 -11.19 10.35 17.75
N ASP A 47 -11.69 11.11 18.70
CA ASP A 47 -12.94 11.83 18.54
C ASP A 47 -12.74 13.09 17.70
N LEU A 48 -13.28 13.07 16.47
CA LEU A 48 -13.12 14.14 15.50
C LEU A 48 -13.95 15.39 15.82
N ASP A 49 -14.92 15.26 16.74
CA ASP A 49 -15.78 16.35 17.20
C ASP A 49 -15.21 17.02 18.46
N ASN A 50 -14.19 16.41 19.08
CA ASN A 50 -13.54 16.95 20.26
C ASN A 50 -12.28 17.77 19.89
N PRO A 51 -12.24 19.09 20.18
CA PRO A 51 -11.07 19.92 19.88
C PRO A 51 -9.80 19.48 20.62
N GLN A 52 -9.90 18.76 21.74
CA GLN A 52 -8.73 18.24 22.47
C GLN A 52 -8.00 17.14 21.71
N GLU A 53 -8.70 16.39 20.87
CA GLU A 53 -8.12 15.34 20.03
C GLU A 53 -7.29 15.90 18.87
N GLY A 54 -7.42 17.20 18.56
CA GLY A 54 -6.55 17.88 17.60
C GLY A 54 -5.06 17.77 17.97
N VAL A 55 -4.73 17.77 19.27
CA VAL A 55 -3.36 17.58 19.75
C VAL A 55 -2.88 16.14 19.49
N ARG A 56 -3.74 15.14 19.72
CA ARG A 56 -3.43 13.72 19.43
C ARG A 56 -3.27 13.48 17.93
N ALA A 57 -4.11 14.09 17.11
CA ALA A 57 -3.98 14.04 15.66
C ALA A 57 -2.66 14.66 15.18
N ALA A 58 -2.25 15.79 15.78
CA ALA A 58 -0.96 16.40 15.49
C ALA A 58 0.21 15.47 15.88
N GLN A 59 0.14 14.83 17.04
CA GLN A 59 1.14 13.85 17.47
C GLN A 59 1.23 12.65 16.52
N LEU A 60 0.11 12.19 15.97
CA LEU A 60 0.11 11.13 14.96
C LEU A 60 0.73 11.58 13.65
N LEU A 61 0.46 12.81 13.21
CA LEU A 61 1.12 13.38 12.03
C LEU A 61 2.64 13.44 12.24
N ASP A 62 3.10 13.95 13.38
CA ASP A 62 4.53 13.99 13.72
C ASP A 62 5.14 12.59 13.80
N GLY A 63 4.45 11.63 14.41
CA GLY A 63 4.89 10.23 14.48
C GLY A 63 5.01 9.59 13.09
N LEU A 64 4.06 9.88 12.20
CA LEU A 64 4.09 9.40 10.81
C LEU A 64 5.28 9.98 10.04
N ILE A 65 5.55 11.28 10.20
CA ILE A 65 6.72 11.95 9.60
C ILE A 65 8.01 11.35 10.12
N GLN A 66 8.12 11.12 11.43
CA GLN A 66 9.30 10.52 12.05
C GLN A 66 9.56 9.10 11.55
N GLU A 67 8.51 8.28 11.41
CA GLU A 67 8.67 6.93 10.87
C GLU A 67 9.06 6.93 9.39
N LEU A 68 8.54 7.87 8.58
CA LEU A 68 9.01 8.07 7.20
C LEU A 68 10.50 8.41 7.16
N GLN A 69 10.93 9.37 7.98
CA GLN A 69 12.34 9.78 8.06
C GLN A 69 13.24 8.65 8.55
N LYS A 70 12.81 7.94 9.60
CA LYS A 70 13.53 6.78 10.13
C LYS A 70 13.69 5.69 9.08
N LYS A 71 12.63 5.36 8.34
CA LYS A 71 12.70 4.45 7.18
C LYS A 71 13.68 4.97 6.15
N ALA A 72 13.62 6.25 5.80
CA ALA A 72 14.51 6.88 4.83
C ALA A 72 15.99 6.77 5.23
N ASP A 73 16.31 6.93 6.51
CA ASP A 73 17.68 6.77 7.03
C ASP A 73 18.14 5.32 7.13
N HIS A 74 17.22 4.37 7.32
CA HIS A 74 17.53 2.94 7.29
C HIS A 74 17.75 2.40 5.87
N GLN A 75 17.36 3.14 4.83
CA GLN A 75 17.63 2.74 3.45
C GLN A 75 19.09 3.01 3.08
N VAL A 76 19.85 1.95 2.80
CA VAL A 76 21.26 1.99 2.36
C VAL A 76 21.39 1.27 1.01
N GLY A 77 22.23 1.80 0.11
CA GLY A 77 22.46 1.25 -1.25
C GLY A 77 21.84 2.08 -2.38
N GLU A 78 22.12 1.73 -3.64
CA GLU A 78 21.67 2.48 -4.83
C GLU A 78 20.15 2.52 -4.97
N ASP A 79 19.44 1.41 -4.75
CA ASP A 79 17.97 1.37 -4.70
C ASP A 79 17.39 2.09 -3.48
N GLY A 80 18.18 2.19 -2.41
CA GLY A 80 17.83 2.90 -1.18
C GLY A 80 17.83 4.42 -1.35
N PHE A 81 18.67 4.95 -2.24
CA PHE A 81 18.79 6.40 -2.47
C PHE A 81 17.50 7.02 -3.00
N LEU A 82 16.92 6.43 -4.05
CA LEU A 82 15.65 6.93 -4.62
C LEU A 82 14.53 6.84 -3.59
N LEU A 83 14.48 5.74 -2.84
CA LEU A 83 13.48 5.57 -1.79
C LEU A 83 13.65 6.58 -0.67
N LYS A 84 14.88 6.86 -0.23
CA LYS A 84 15.19 7.89 0.76
C LYS A 84 14.67 9.27 0.33
N ILE A 85 14.91 9.67 -0.92
CA ILE A 85 14.39 10.93 -1.47
C ILE A 85 12.87 10.93 -1.48
N LYS A 86 12.22 9.86 -1.97
CA LYS A 86 10.77 9.75 -2.00
C LYS A 86 10.14 9.86 -0.60
N LEU A 87 10.68 9.13 0.38
CA LEU A 87 10.19 9.15 1.77
C LEU A 87 10.34 10.55 2.39
N GLY A 88 11.47 11.23 2.17
CA GLY A 88 11.67 12.61 2.62
C GLY A 88 10.71 13.59 1.97
N HIS A 89 10.42 13.42 0.68
CA HIS A 89 9.42 14.22 -0.04
C HIS A 89 8.01 13.98 0.51
N TYR A 90 7.61 12.72 0.72
CA TYR A 90 6.31 12.40 1.30
C TYR A 90 6.15 12.95 2.73
N ALA A 91 7.19 12.86 3.55
CA ALA A 91 7.18 13.40 4.90
C ALA A 91 6.90 14.92 4.89
N THR A 92 7.61 15.65 4.02
CA THR A 92 7.43 17.10 3.85
C THR A 92 6.07 17.45 3.25
N GLN A 93 5.62 16.67 2.26
CA GLN A 93 4.31 16.84 1.62
C GLN A 93 3.17 16.69 2.63
N LEU A 94 3.14 15.57 3.36
CA LEU A 94 2.11 15.29 4.36
C LEU A 94 2.14 16.32 5.49
N GLN A 95 3.32 16.74 5.92
CA GLN A 95 3.44 17.82 6.90
C GLN A 95 2.79 19.10 6.37
N ASN A 96 3.12 19.55 5.16
CA ASN A 96 2.56 20.79 4.60
C ASN A 96 1.05 20.70 4.37
N THR A 97 0.55 19.54 3.93
CA THR A 97 -0.88 19.31 3.69
C THR A 97 -1.69 19.28 4.99
N TYR A 98 -1.21 18.58 6.02
CA TYR A 98 -2.00 18.31 7.23
C TYR A 98 -1.63 19.17 8.45
N LYS A 99 -0.55 19.96 8.41
CA LYS A 99 -0.15 20.86 9.51
C LYS A 99 -1.25 21.86 9.89
N HIS A 100 -2.05 22.31 8.93
CA HIS A 100 -3.15 23.24 9.17
C HIS A 100 -4.37 22.57 9.80
N CYS A 101 -4.57 21.27 9.55
CA CYS A 101 -5.67 20.50 10.11
C CYS A 101 -5.29 19.01 10.24
N PRO A 102 -4.68 18.59 11.37
CA PRO A 102 -4.22 17.22 11.54
C PRO A 102 -5.39 16.22 11.68
N LEU A 103 -6.58 16.69 12.05
CA LEU A 103 -7.80 15.86 12.10
C LEU A 103 -8.20 15.34 10.71
N GLU A 104 -7.90 16.08 9.63
CA GLU A 104 -8.15 15.60 8.27
C GLU A 104 -7.26 14.40 7.92
N LEU A 105 -6.05 14.31 8.48
CA LEU A 105 -5.19 13.12 8.31
C LEU A 105 -5.88 11.89 8.91
N VAL A 106 -6.37 12.03 10.15
CA VAL A 106 -7.06 10.95 10.86
C VAL A 106 -8.31 10.52 10.08
N ARG A 107 -9.11 11.48 9.59
CA ARG A 107 -10.27 11.20 8.74
C ARG A 107 -9.88 10.44 7.47
N CYS A 108 -8.83 10.89 6.79
CA CYS A 108 -8.34 10.29 5.55
C CYS A 108 -7.87 8.85 5.77
N ILE A 109 -7.02 8.60 6.77
CA ILE A 109 -6.51 7.27 7.08
C ILE A 109 -7.64 6.34 7.51
N ARG A 110 -8.55 6.80 8.38
CA ARG A 110 -9.71 6.00 8.82
C ARG A 110 -10.59 5.62 7.63
N HIS A 111 -10.83 6.56 6.72
CA HIS A 111 -11.58 6.30 5.49
C HIS A 111 -10.89 5.24 4.62
N ILE A 112 -9.59 5.38 4.37
CA ILE A 112 -8.80 4.42 3.59
C ILE A 112 -8.87 3.03 4.22
N LEU A 113 -8.53 2.90 5.51
CA LEU A 113 -8.50 1.60 6.21
C LEU A 113 -9.88 0.91 6.21
N TYR A 114 -10.95 1.69 6.40
CA TYR A 114 -12.31 1.16 6.35
C TYR A 114 -12.65 0.60 4.96
N HIS A 115 -12.36 1.38 3.91
CA HIS A 115 -12.61 0.96 2.53
C HIS A 115 -11.74 -0.23 2.12
N GLU A 116 -10.47 -0.26 2.51
CA GLU A 116 -9.61 -1.42 2.28
C GLU A 116 -10.17 -2.69 2.92
N GLN A 117 -10.57 -2.63 4.19
CA GLN A 117 -11.17 -3.77 4.86
C GLN A 117 -12.47 -4.22 4.18
N ARG A 118 -13.29 -3.27 3.73
CA ARG A 118 -14.53 -3.58 3.02
C ARG A 118 -14.24 -4.30 1.71
N LEU A 119 -13.34 -3.75 0.89
CA LEU A 119 -12.93 -4.35 -0.39
C LEU A 119 -12.32 -5.74 -0.20
N VAL A 120 -11.46 -5.92 0.81
CA VAL A 120 -10.87 -7.22 1.16
C VAL A 120 -11.95 -8.23 1.55
N ARG A 121 -12.94 -7.83 2.35
CA ARG A 121 -14.07 -8.70 2.72
C ARG A 121 -14.94 -9.04 1.51
N GLU A 122 -15.23 -8.06 0.65
CA GLU A 122 -16.00 -8.24 -0.59
C GLU A 122 -15.30 -9.22 -1.53
N ALA A 123 -13.98 -9.10 -1.70
CA ALA A 123 -13.19 -10.04 -2.49
C ALA A 123 -13.14 -11.44 -1.87
N ARG A 124 -13.02 -11.57 -0.54
CA ARG A 124 -13.05 -12.86 0.16
C ARG A 124 -14.41 -13.54 0.12
N ASN A 125 -15.49 -12.76 0.15
CA ASN A 125 -16.86 -13.27 0.13
C ASN A 125 -17.39 -13.54 -1.27
N SER A 126 -16.61 -13.27 -2.34
CA SER A 126 -16.95 -13.69 -3.70
C SER A 126 -16.67 -15.20 -3.85
N PRO A 127 -17.68 -16.08 -3.77
CA PRO A 127 -17.47 -17.52 -3.58
C PRO A 127 -17.01 -18.26 -4.86
N LEU A 128 -16.79 -17.54 -5.97
CA LEU A 128 -16.68 -18.16 -7.31
C LEU A 128 -15.32 -17.97 -7.99
N LEU A 129 -14.39 -17.17 -7.45
CA LEU A 129 -13.16 -16.80 -8.19
C LEU A 129 -11.85 -17.14 -7.48
N ALA A 130 -11.85 -17.38 -6.17
CA ALA A 130 -10.61 -17.62 -5.41
C ALA A 130 -9.94 -18.97 -5.72
N SER A 131 -10.71 -20.00 -6.13
CA SER A 131 -10.17 -21.34 -6.38
C SER A 131 -9.96 -21.68 -7.87
N SER A 132 -10.43 -20.85 -8.81
CA SER A 132 -10.34 -21.20 -10.24
C SER A 132 -9.40 -20.30 -11.04
N MET A 133 -9.06 -19.11 -10.54
CA MET A 133 -8.28 -18.11 -11.29
C MET A 133 -6.81 -18.05 -10.89
N ALA A 134 -6.46 -18.36 -9.63
CA ALA A 134 -5.06 -18.50 -9.22
C ALA A 134 -4.40 -19.68 -9.94
N ASP A 135 -5.12 -20.77 -10.15
CA ASP A 135 -4.68 -21.87 -11.01
C ASP A 135 -4.58 -21.43 -12.47
N ALA A 136 -5.55 -20.69 -13.02
CA ALA A 136 -5.51 -20.27 -14.41
C ALA A 136 -4.33 -19.33 -14.75
N VAL A 137 -3.99 -18.38 -13.85
CA VAL A 137 -2.85 -17.48 -14.04
C VAL A 137 -1.52 -18.21 -13.85
N THR A 138 -1.40 -19.04 -12.80
CA THR A 138 -0.21 -19.87 -12.58
C THR A 138 0.03 -20.82 -13.75
N GLN A 139 -1.03 -21.43 -14.27
CA GLN A 139 -0.97 -22.35 -15.42
C GLN A 139 -0.58 -21.64 -16.71
N LYS A 140 -1.06 -20.41 -16.94
CA LYS A 140 -0.66 -19.60 -18.11
C LYS A 140 0.82 -19.17 -18.02
N HIS A 141 1.29 -18.78 -16.84
CA HIS A 141 2.70 -18.47 -16.61
C HIS A 141 3.60 -19.70 -16.82
N LEU A 142 3.16 -20.87 -16.37
CA LEU A 142 3.90 -22.12 -16.58
C LEU A 142 4.01 -22.47 -18.07
N GLN A 143 2.91 -22.34 -18.82
CA GLN A 143 2.90 -22.56 -20.28
C GLN A 143 3.84 -21.61 -21.01
N ILE A 144 3.82 -20.32 -20.68
CA ILE A 144 4.70 -19.32 -21.33
C ILE A 144 6.17 -19.69 -21.11
N ASN A 145 6.54 -20.06 -19.89
CA ASN A 145 7.92 -20.46 -19.57
C ASN A 145 8.33 -21.74 -20.32
N GLN A 146 7.43 -22.73 -20.45
CA GLN A 146 7.68 -23.95 -21.23
C GLN A 146 7.93 -23.62 -22.70
N THR A 147 7.06 -22.82 -23.33
CA THR A 147 7.29 -22.38 -24.73
C THR A 147 8.57 -21.57 -24.89
N PHE A 148 8.97 -20.80 -23.88
CA PHE A 148 10.22 -20.04 -23.93
C PHE A 148 11.44 -20.96 -23.90
N ASP A 149 11.45 -21.99 -23.05
CA ASP A 149 12.52 -22.99 -23.01
C ASP A 149 12.59 -23.82 -24.29
N GLU A 150 11.46 -24.21 -24.88
CA GLU A 150 11.41 -24.93 -26.16
C GLU A 150 11.98 -24.09 -27.32
N LEU A 151 11.59 -22.82 -27.41
CA LEU A 151 12.12 -21.91 -28.43
C LEU A 151 13.63 -21.69 -28.24
N ARG A 152 14.08 -21.60 -26.99
CA ARG A 152 15.50 -21.42 -26.65
C ARG A 152 16.33 -22.65 -27.01
N LEU A 153 15.79 -23.85 -26.81
CA LEU A 153 16.43 -25.11 -27.22
C LEU A 153 16.53 -25.21 -28.74
N PHE A 154 15.46 -24.85 -29.46
CA PHE A 154 15.43 -24.86 -30.93
C PHE A 154 16.44 -23.88 -31.55
N THR A 155 16.59 -22.68 -30.97
CA THR A 155 17.61 -21.73 -31.43
C THR A 155 19.04 -22.23 -31.19
N GLN A 156 19.26 -22.98 -30.11
CA GLN A 156 20.58 -23.53 -29.77
C GLN A 156 20.94 -24.75 -30.63
N ASP A 157 19.96 -25.53 -31.09
CA ASP A 157 20.16 -26.66 -32.02
C ASP A 157 20.45 -26.19 -33.45
N THR A 158 20.06 -24.96 -33.81
CA THR A 158 20.33 -24.36 -35.14
C THR A 158 21.71 -23.69 -35.23
N GLU A 159 22.46 -23.61 -34.11
CA GLU A 159 23.82 -23.05 -34.04
C GLU A 159 24.94 -24.11 -33.94
N ASN A 160 24.63 -25.40 -34.11
CA ASN A 160 25.59 -26.51 -34.28
C ASN A 160 25.56 -27.08 -35.71
#